data_AF-A0A430A156-F1
#
_entry.id   AF-A0A430A156-F1
#
_cell.length_a   1.000
_cell.length_b   1.000
_cell.length_c   1.000
_cell.angle_alpha   90.00
_cell.angle_beta   90.00
_cell.angle_gamma   90.00
#
_symmetry.space_group_name_H-M   'P 1'
#
loop_
_entity.id
_entity.type
_entity.pdbx_description
1 polymer ?
#
loop_
_entity_poly.entity_id
_entity_poly.type
_entity_poly.pdbx_seq_one_letter_code
_entity_poly.pdbx_strand_id
1 'polypeptide(L)'
;MSSAIEHVKNGFSEYLKNQEDKRKKEEQFKENFLKEPEKFILENQNDIYMGTNGLRMVILDILGEQSKLQSELVKEFGENRFISDFAAKGYEKSLQEYHKYQDLIQLVRTLQPFKEDTLVTVIESDTGDQKSFTKELFRGNKDD
;
A
#
# COMPACT_ATOMS: atom_id res chain seq x y z
N MET A 1 6.44 11.55 51.07
CA MET A 1 7.18 11.23 49.82
C MET A 1 6.36 10.24 49.02
N SER A 2 6.09 10.35 47.72
CA SER A 2 5.78 11.49 46.85
C SER A 2 4.93 10.90 45.70
N SER A 3 3.61 10.80 45.89
CA SER A 3 2.65 10.18 44.95
C SER A 3 2.72 10.81 43.54
N ALA A 4 3.11 12.08 43.43
CA ALA A 4 3.35 12.75 42.15
C ALA A 4 4.54 12.18 41.35
N ILE A 5 5.61 11.72 42.01
CA ILE A 5 6.79 11.13 41.34
C ILE A 5 6.44 9.73 40.81
N GLU A 6 5.59 9.00 41.52
CA GLU A 6 5.10 7.68 41.11
C GLU A 6 4.13 7.79 39.93
N HIS A 7 3.23 8.77 39.94
CA HIS A 7 2.35 9.08 38.80
C HIS A 7 3.12 9.51 37.53
N VAL A 8 4.16 10.34 37.67
CA VAL A 8 4.98 10.76 36.52
C VAL A 8 5.80 9.61 35.94
N LYS A 9 6.34 8.71 36.79
CA LYS A 9 7.05 7.50 36.32
C LYS A 9 6.10 6.53 35.62
N ASN A 10 4.89 6.36 36.12
CA ASN A 10 3.88 5.50 35.51
C ASN A 10 3.40 6.06 34.15
N GLY A 11 3.15 7.37 34.06
CA GLY A 11 2.79 8.02 32.79
C GLY A 11 3.90 7.99 31.74
N PHE A 12 5.17 8.11 32.15
CA PHE A 12 6.31 7.98 31.24
C PHE A 12 6.49 6.53 30.76
N SER A 13 6.25 5.56 31.62
CA SER A 13 6.32 4.13 31.28
C SER A 13 5.17 3.73 30.33
N GLU A 14 3.96 4.27 30.55
CA GLU A 14 2.82 4.11 29.63
C GLU A 14 3.06 4.81 28.28
N TYR A 15 3.67 6.00 28.27
CA TYR A 15 4.06 6.68 27.03
C TYR A 15 5.09 5.88 26.23
N LEU A 16 6.15 5.37 26.89
CA LEU A 16 7.14 4.53 26.25
C LEU A 16 6.52 3.23 25.71
N LYS A 17 5.63 2.61 26.48
CA LYS A 17 4.90 1.40 26.06
C LYS A 17 3.99 1.68 24.86
N ASN A 18 3.27 2.80 24.86
CA ASN A 18 2.42 3.21 23.74
C ASN A 18 3.23 3.52 22.48
N GLN A 19 4.42 4.10 22.62
CA GLN A 19 5.36 4.34 21.51
C GLN A 19 5.94 3.02 20.97
N GLU A 20 6.28 2.08 21.85
CA GLU A 20 6.78 0.76 21.47
C GLU A 20 5.70 -0.09 20.79
N ASP A 21 4.47 -0.08 21.31
CA ASP A 21 3.32 -0.77 20.72
C ASP A 21 2.94 -0.16 19.37
N LYS A 22 3.08 1.16 19.21
CA LYS A 22 2.89 1.82 17.91
C LYS A 22 3.95 1.38 16.91
N ARG A 23 5.23 1.37 17.30
CA ARG A 23 6.34 0.92 16.45
C ARG A 23 6.17 -0.53 16.02
N LYS A 24 5.79 -1.43 16.94
CA LYS A 24 5.52 -2.84 16.63
C LYS A 24 4.40 -3.01 15.61
N LYS A 25 3.34 -2.22 15.71
CA LYS A 25 2.24 -2.23 14.72
C LYS A 25 2.69 -1.74 13.35
N GLU A 26 3.52 -0.69 13.30
CA GLU A 26 4.09 -0.17 12.05
C GLU A 26 5.03 -1.20 11.40
N GLU A 27 5.90 -1.85 12.19
CA GLU A 27 6.78 -2.93 11.73
C GLU A 27 5.97 -4.13 11.22
N GLN A 28 4.97 -4.58 11.98
CA GLN A 28 4.12 -5.69 11.59
C GLN A 28 3.31 -5.37 10.32
N PHE A 29 2.81 -4.14 10.19
CA PHE A 29 2.16 -3.68 8.97
C PHE A 29 3.13 -3.75 7.78
N LYS A 30 4.34 -3.21 7.93
CA LYS A 30 5.38 -3.23 6.89
C LYS A 30 5.72 -4.65 6.47
N GLU A 31 5.96 -5.56 7.42
CA GLU A 31 6.26 -6.96 7.13
C GLU A 31 5.13 -7.65 6.38
N ASN A 32 3.87 -7.43 6.79
CA ASN A 32 2.73 -8.03 6.13
C ASN A 32 2.51 -7.45 4.73
N PHE A 33 2.65 -6.14 4.58
CA PHE A 33 2.56 -5.46 3.30
C PHE A 33 3.61 -5.96 2.30
N LEU A 34 4.86 -6.10 2.72
CA LEU A 34 5.96 -6.53 1.85
C LEU A 34 5.87 -7.99 1.38
N LYS A 35 4.99 -8.81 1.96
CA LYS A 35 4.74 -10.18 1.48
C LYS A 35 3.99 -10.19 0.14
N GLU A 36 2.95 -9.36 0.01
CA GLU A 36 2.08 -9.31 -1.17
C GLU A 36 1.66 -7.85 -1.49
N PRO A 37 2.62 -6.95 -1.81
CA PRO A 37 2.34 -5.51 -1.91
C PRO A 37 1.38 -5.18 -3.07
N GLU A 38 1.46 -5.88 -4.20
CA GLU A 38 0.55 -5.72 -5.34
C GLU A 38 -0.91 -5.98 -4.92
N LYS A 39 -1.13 -7.11 -4.24
CA LYS A 39 -2.45 -7.54 -3.80
C LYS A 39 -3.02 -6.56 -2.77
N PHE A 40 -2.21 -6.14 -1.80
CA PHE A 40 -2.64 -5.14 -0.82
C PHE A 40 -3.09 -3.84 -1.51
N ILE A 41 -2.29 -3.33 -2.47
CA ILE A 41 -2.63 -2.10 -3.19
C ILE A 41 -3.95 -2.26 -3.95
N LEU A 42 -4.15 -3.39 -4.63
CA LEU A 42 -5.37 -3.67 -5.40
C LEU A 42 -6.62 -3.82 -4.53
N GLU A 43 -6.50 -4.43 -3.35
CA GLU A 43 -7.61 -4.60 -2.41
C GLU A 43 -8.00 -3.30 -1.70
N ASN A 44 -7.05 -2.36 -1.55
CA ASN A 44 -7.23 -1.12 -0.78
C ASN A 44 -7.17 0.15 -1.64
N GLN A 45 -7.41 0.07 -2.95
CA GLN A 45 -7.23 1.18 -3.89
C GLN A 45 -7.93 2.48 -3.47
N ASN A 46 -9.17 2.38 -2.97
CA ASN A 46 -9.96 3.53 -2.54
C ASN A 46 -9.36 4.22 -1.31
N ASP A 47 -8.96 3.47 -0.29
CA ASP A 47 -8.35 4.02 0.92
C ASP A 47 -6.98 4.64 0.65
N ILE A 48 -6.22 4.01 -0.25
CA ILE A 48 -4.93 4.53 -0.71
C ILE A 48 -5.14 5.81 -1.52
N TYR A 49 -6.11 5.84 -2.43
CA TYR A 49 -6.41 7.03 -3.21
C TYR A 49 -6.85 8.20 -2.32
N MET A 50 -7.83 7.97 -1.44
CA MET A 50 -8.37 8.97 -0.52
C MET A 50 -7.34 9.42 0.54
N GLY A 51 -6.25 8.68 0.70
CA GLY A 51 -5.25 8.96 1.73
C GLY A 51 -5.80 8.75 3.14
N THR A 52 -6.77 7.85 3.31
CA THR A 52 -7.40 7.54 4.60
C THR A 52 -6.31 7.24 5.64
N ASN A 53 -6.31 7.96 6.76
CA ASN A 53 -5.31 7.82 7.83
C ASN A 53 -3.85 7.96 7.36
N GLY A 54 -3.59 8.64 6.23
CA GLY A 54 -2.24 8.79 5.67
C GLY A 54 -1.71 7.53 4.96
N LEU A 55 -2.55 6.52 4.70
CA LEU A 55 -2.15 5.23 4.14
C LEU A 55 -1.33 5.36 2.84
N ARG A 56 -1.70 6.30 1.96
CA ARG A 56 -0.96 6.57 0.72
C ARG A 56 0.50 6.92 0.96
N MET A 57 0.75 7.80 1.94
CA MET A 57 2.10 8.24 2.27
C MET A 57 2.90 7.11 2.87
N VAL A 58 2.31 6.37 3.81
CA VAL A 58 2.96 5.21 4.45
C VAL A 58 3.38 4.16 3.42
N ILE A 59 2.51 3.83 2.46
CA ILE A 59 2.84 2.88 1.38
C ILE A 59 3.96 3.42 0.49
N LEU A 60 3.87 4.69 0.06
CA LEU A 60 4.90 5.31 -0.78
C LEU A 60 6.25 5.36 -0.07
N ASP A 61 6.28 5.60 1.25
CA ASP A 61 7.50 5.60 2.05
C ASP A 61 8.10 4.19 2.12
N ILE A 62 7.30 3.17 2.44
CA ILE A 62 7.77 1.78 2.49
C ILE A 62 8.32 1.32 1.12
N LEU A 63 7.58 1.57 0.05
CA LEU A 63 8.01 1.20 -1.30
C LEU A 63 9.26 2.00 -1.74
N GLY A 64 9.33 3.28 -1.37
CA GLY A 64 10.48 4.14 -1.64
C GLY A 64 11.75 3.65 -0.94
N GLU A 65 11.64 3.23 0.33
CA GLU A 65 12.74 2.61 1.07
C GLU A 65 13.22 1.32 0.41
N GLN A 66 12.29 0.43 0.02
CA GLN A 66 12.67 -0.82 -0.66
C GLN A 66 13.33 -0.55 -2.02
N SER A 67 12.78 0.38 -2.80
CA SER A 67 13.36 0.74 -4.09
C SER A 67 14.77 1.31 -3.94
N LYS A 68 15.00 2.17 -2.94
CA LYS A 68 16.35 2.70 -2.65
C LYS A 68 17.33 1.59 -2.27
N LEU A 69 16.92 0.68 -1.39
CA LEU A 69 17.74 -0.46 -0.97
C LEU A 69 18.11 -1.36 -2.16
N GLN A 70 17.15 -1.67 -3.04
CA GLN A 70 17.45 -2.46 -4.25
C GLN A 70 18.35 -1.70 -5.23
N SER A 71 18.20 -0.37 -5.35
CA SER A 71 19.10 0.43 -6.18
C SER A 71 20.55 0.39 -5.69
N GLU A 72 20.76 0.40 -4.37
CA GLU A 72 22.10 0.27 -3.77
C GLU A 72 22.69 -1.12 -4.04
N LEU A 73 21.90 -2.18 -3.86
CA LEU A 73 22.32 -3.55 -4.18
C LEU A 73 22.64 -3.76 -5.66
N VAL A 74 21.86 -3.16 -6.57
CA VAL A 74 22.15 -3.18 -8.02
C VAL A 74 23.52 -2.57 -8.32
N LYS A 75 23.90 -1.49 -7.64
CA LYS A 75 25.23 -0.88 -7.80
C LYS A 75 26.32 -1.80 -7.28
N GLU A 76 26.18 -2.29 -6.04
CA GLU A 76 27.18 -3.15 -5.39
C GLU A 76 27.43 -4.46 -6.17
N PHE A 77 26.36 -5.16 -6.55
CA PHE A 77 26.49 -6.35 -7.36
C PHE A 77 26.96 -6.03 -8.78
N GLY A 78 26.56 -4.88 -9.34
CA GLY A 78 26.94 -4.42 -10.67
C GLY A 78 28.44 -4.23 -10.85
N GLU A 79 29.13 -3.74 -9.81
CA GLU A 79 30.60 -3.60 -9.81
C GLU A 79 31.33 -4.95 -9.94
N ASN A 80 30.71 -6.03 -9.45
CA ASN A 80 31.33 -7.35 -9.37
C ASN A 80 30.70 -8.39 -10.30
N ARG A 81 29.69 -8.01 -11.11
CA ARG A 81 28.83 -8.95 -11.86
C ARG A 81 29.57 -9.81 -12.89
N PHE A 82 30.71 -9.33 -13.40
CA PHE A 82 31.52 -10.06 -14.40
C PHE A 82 32.59 -10.95 -13.77
N ILE A 83 32.75 -10.89 -12.44
CA ILE A 83 33.81 -11.56 -11.70
C ILE A 83 33.24 -12.76 -10.93
N SER A 84 31.95 -12.76 -10.60
CA SER A 84 31.31 -13.80 -9.80
C SER A 84 29.88 -14.10 -10.23
N ASP A 85 29.55 -15.38 -10.40
CA ASP A 85 28.18 -15.87 -10.64
C ASP A 85 27.22 -15.46 -9.52
N PHE A 86 27.71 -15.39 -8.28
CA PHE A 86 26.93 -14.91 -7.16
C PHE A 86 26.55 -13.44 -7.34
N ALA A 87 27.51 -12.61 -7.76
CA ALA A 87 27.27 -11.20 -8.03
C ALA A 87 26.37 -11.00 -9.26
N ALA A 88 26.53 -11.80 -10.31
CA ALA A 88 25.66 -11.76 -11.49
C ALA A 88 24.19 -12.04 -11.13
N LYS A 89 23.94 -13.12 -10.38
CA LYS A 89 22.59 -13.47 -9.91
C LYS A 89 22.03 -12.46 -8.92
N GLY A 90 22.87 -11.94 -8.02
CA GLY A 90 22.49 -10.86 -7.10
C GLY A 90 22.06 -9.61 -7.84
N TYR A 91 22.83 -9.19 -8.85
CA TYR A 91 22.51 -8.05 -9.71
C TYR A 91 21.17 -8.22 -10.41
N GLU A 92 20.94 -9.36 -11.09
CA GLU A 92 19.69 -9.61 -11.81
C GLU A 92 18.47 -9.59 -10.88
N LYS A 93 18.58 -10.25 -9.71
CA LYS A 93 17.49 -10.29 -8.73
C LYS A 93 17.19 -8.91 -8.17
N SER A 94 18.21 -8.16 -7.75
CA SER A 94 18.01 -6.80 -7.23
C SER A 94 17.50 -5.84 -8.30
N LEU A 95 17.88 -6.02 -9.56
CA LEU A 95 17.36 -5.22 -10.67
C LEU A 95 15.86 -5.50 -10.91
N GLN A 96 15.45 -6.76 -10.87
CA GLN A 96 14.04 -7.15 -10.96
C GLN A 96 13.22 -6.55 -9.83
N GLU A 97 13.68 -6.68 -8.58
CA GLU A 97 13.00 -6.11 -7.41
C GLU A 97 12.99 -4.57 -7.45
N TYR A 98 14.07 -3.93 -7.92
CA TYR A 98 14.11 -2.48 -8.11
C TYR A 98 13.00 -2.00 -9.06
N HIS A 99 12.87 -2.66 -10.22
CA HIS A 99 11.81 -2.35 -11.19
C HIS A 99 10.41 -2.61 -10.62
N LYS A 100 10.21 -3.75 -9.97
CA LYS A 100 8.97 -4.08 -9.27
C LYS A 100 8.54 -2.95 -8.32
N TYR A 101 9.43 -2.46 -7.46
CA TYR A 101 9.09 -1.37 -6.53
C TYR A 101 8.85 -0.03 -7.24
N GLN A 102 9.57 0.27 -8.33
CA GLN A 102 9.30 1.46 -9.14
C GLN A 102 7.90 1.41 -9.78
N ASP A 103 7.50 0.26 -10.30
CA ASP A 103 6.18 0.06 -10.90
C ASP A 103 5.06 0.17 -9.86
N LEU A 104 5.26 -0.40 -8.67
CA LEU A 104 4.33 -0.26 -7.55
C LEU A 104 4.19 1.19 -7.06
N ILE A 105 5.30 1.93 -6.97
CA ILE A 105 5.28 3.37 -6.65
C ILE A 105 4.46 4.11 -7.71
N GLN A 106 4.70 3.80 -8.99
CA GLN A 106 3.98 4.44 -10.08
C GLN A 106 2.49 4.13 -10.02
N LEU A 107 2.11 2.86 -9.78
CA LEU A 107 0.72 2.44 -9.58
C LEU A 107 0.06 3.27 -8.47
N VAL A 108 0.67 3.36 -7.29
CA VAL A 108 0.11 4.13 -6.16
C VAL A 108 0.02 5.63 -6.47
N ARG A 109 0.95 6.18 -7.25
CA ARG A 109 0.90 7.58 -7.70
C ARG A 109 -0.20 7.84 -8.73
N THR A 110 -0.49 6.87 -9.59
CA THR A 110 -1.49 7.00 -10.65
C THR A 110 -2.87 6.48 -10.27
N LEU A 111 -3.04 5.88 -9.08
CA LEU A 111 -4.36 5.55 -8.55
C LEU A 111 -5.28 6.78 -8.67
N GLN A 112 -6.35 6.58 -9.43
CA GLN A 112 -7.43 7.53 -9.63
C GLN A 112 -8.61 7.11 -8.76
N PRO A 113 -9.55 8.03 -8.45
CA PRO A 113 -10.80 7.59 -7.87
C PRO A 113 -11.46 6.62 -8.85
N PHE A 114 -12.06 5.54 -8.34
CA PHE A 114 -13.13 4.92 -9.09
C PHE A 114 -14.17 6.01 -9.35
N LYS A 115 -14.39 6.36 -10.62
CA LYS A 115 -15.57 7.12 -10.98
C LYS A 115 -16.75 6.23 -10.62
N GLU A 116 -17.53 6.64 -9.63
CA GLU A 116 -18.77 5.98 -9.20
C GLU A 116 -19.76 5.74 -10.36
N ASP A 117 -19.51 6.33 -11.54
CA ASP A 117 -20.25 6.05 -12.79
C ASP A 117 -20.02 4.64 -13.37
N THR A 118 -19.08 3.86 -12.82
CA THR A 118 -18.96 2.43 -13.19
C THR A 118 -19.75 1.58 -12.22
N LEU A 119 -21.07 1.74 -12.25
CA LEU A 119 -22.02 0.75 -11.75
C LEU A 119 -21.77 -0.56 -12.53
N VAL A 120 -20.89 -1.41 -12.00
CA VAL A 120 -20.85 -2.81 -12.43
C VAL A 120 -22.10 -3.45 -11.84
N THR A 121 -23.11 -3.61 -12.68
CA THR A 121 -24.27 -4.45 -12.40
C THR A 121 -23.77 -5.89 -12.22
N VAL A 122 -23.50 -6.29 -10.98
CA VAL A 122 -23.37 -7.70 -10.60
C VAL A 122 -24.51 -8.04 -9.64
N ILE A 123 -25.71 -8.15 -10.22
CA ILE A 123 -26.83 -8.93 -9.68
C ILE A 123 -27.49 -9.45 -10.97
N GLU A 124 -27.45 -10.74 -11.32
CA GLU A 124 -28.12 -11.81 -10.59
C GLU A 124 -27.30 -13.11 -10.64
N SER A 125 -27.07 -13.67 -9.46
CA SER A 125 -27.07 -15.10 -9.25
C SER A 125 -28.39 -15.67 -9.73
N ASP A 126 -28.28 -16.66 -10.61
CA ASP A 126 -29.34 -17.52 -11.12
C ASP A 126 -30.05 -18.25 -9.97
N THR A 127 -31.00 -17.57 -9.34
CA THR A 127 -32.08 -18.19 -8.57
C THR A 127 -33.33 -17.36 -8.84
N GLY A 128 -34.25 -17.96 -9.59
CA GLY A 128 -35.43 -17.32 -10.11
C GLY A 128 -36.33 -16.65 -9.07
N ASP A 129 -37.26 -15.86 -9.61
CA ASP A 129 -38.32 -15.08 -8.97
C ASP A 129 -37.87 -13.74 -8.34
N GLN A 130 -37.89 -12.63 -9.10
CA GLN A 130 -39.09 -11.85 -9.41
C GLN A 130 -38.77 -10.44 -9.95
N LYS A 131 -39.30 -10.17 -11.15
CA LYS A 131 -39.77 -8.86 -11.65
C LYS A 131 -38.74 -7.73 -11.76
N SER A 132 -38.00 -7.81 -12.86
CA SER A 132 -37.62 -6.66 -13.67
C SER A 132 -38.81 -5.71 -13.89
N PHE A 133 -38.66 -4.47 -13.45
CA PHE A 133 -39.19 -3.30 -14.13
C PHE A 133 -38.07 -2.26 -14.19
N THR A 134 -37.23 -2.38 -15.21
CA THR A 134 -36.42 -1.29 -15.73
C THR A 134 -37.35 -0.16 -16.13
N LYS A 135 -37.35 0.95 -15.38
CA LYS A 135 -37.87 2.22 -15.88
C LYS A 135 -36.67 3.08 -16.26
N GLU A 136 -36.41 3.11 -17.57
CA GLU A 136 -35.42 3.98 -18.19
C GLU A 136 -35.57 5.42 -17.70
N LEU A 137 -34.48 6.04 -17.28
CA LEU A 137 -34.38 7.47 -17.10
C LEU A 137 -33.02 7.94 -17.63
N PHE A 138 -32.96 8.13 -18.95
CA PHE A 138 -31.98 9.01 -19.57
C PHE A 138 -32.63 9.96 -20.57
N ARG A 139 -32.42 11.25 -20.32
CA ARG A 139 -31.99 12.33 -21.24
C ARG A 139 -32.33 13.63 -20.50
N GLY A 140 -31.35 14.44 -20.08
CA GLY A 140 -30.39 15.06 -20.98
C GLY A 140 -31.04 16.30 -21.55
N ASN A 141 -30.87 17.44 -20.88
CA ASN A 141 -31.12 18.76 -21.45
C ASN A 141 -30.27 18.91 -22.71
N LYS A 142 -30.90 19.33 -23.80
CA LYS A 142 -30.25 20.09 -24.88
C LYS A 142 -31.07 21.35 -25.08
N ASP A 143 -30.40 22.48 -24.93
CA ASP A 143 -30.87 23.79 -25.37
C ASP A 143 -31.08 23.79 -26.89
N ASP A 144 -32.26 24.26 -27.31
CA ASP A 144 -32.51 25.12 -28.48
C ASP A 144 -33.89 25.80 -28.28
#